data_AF-Q78E93-F1
#
_entry.id   AF-Q78E93-F1
#
_cell.length_a   1.000
_cell.length_b   1.000
_cell.length_c   1.000
_cell.angle_alpha   90.00
_cell.angle_beta   90.00
_cell.angle_gamma   90.00
#
_symmetry.space_group_name_H-M   'P 1'
#
loop_
_entity.id
_entity.type
_entity.pdbx_description
1 polymer ?
#
loop_
_entity_poly.entity_id
_entity_poly.type
_entity_poly.pdbx_seq_one_letter_code
_entity_poly.pdbx_strand_id
1 'polypeptide(L)' 'TLKNCTHRECCDPMSCRLKNKATCGSGECCSQDCTVKMNDVVCRKSVD' A
#
# COMPACT_ATOMS: atom_id res chain seq x y z
N THR A 1 9.56 -12.88 5.67
CA THR A 1 9.37 -11.41 5.79
C THR A 1 10.47 -10.56 5.17
N LEU A 2 11.24 -11.03 4.19
CA LEU A 2 11.85 -10.17 3.14
C LEU A 2 11.45 -10.75 1.78
N LYS A 3 11.60 -12.07 1.66
CA LYS A 3 11.22 -12.89 0.50
C LYS A 3 9.79 -12.66 -0.02
N ASN A 4 8.79 -12.51 0.86
CA ASN A 4 7.37 -12.38 0.48
C ASN A 4 6.83 -10.94 0.54
N CYS A 5 7.69 -9.93 0.71
CA CYS A 5 7.20 -8.55 0.64
C CYS A 5 6.84 -8.21 -0.80
N THR A 6 5.57 -7.87 -1.04
CA THR A 6 5.02 -7.48 -2.34
C THR A 6 5.07 -5.96 -2.57
N HIS A 7 5.33 -5.16 -1.54
CA HIS A 7 5.29 -3.69 -1.59
C HIS A 7 6.62 -3.07 -1.14
N ARG A 8 7.74 -3.63 -1.65
CA ARG A 8 9.11 -3.26 -1.23
C ARG A 8 9.48 -1.81 -1.51
N GLU A 9 8.83 -1.21 -2.50
CA GLU A 9 9.01 0.20 -2.85
C GLU A 9 8.31 1.12 -1.83
N CYS A 10 7.21 0.65 -1.22
CA CYS A 10 6.40 1.42 -0.29
C CYS A 10 6.83 1.25 1.17
N CYS A 11 7.27 0.05 1.56
CA CYS A 11 7.67 -0.24 2.92
C CYS A 11 8.99 -1.00 3.02
N ASP A 12 9.71 -0.74 4.12
CA ASP A 12 10.83 -1.54 4.55
C ASP A 12 10.33 -2.77 5.33
N PRO A 13 10.53 -3.99 4.81
CA PRO A 13 9.93 -5.17 5.40
C PRO A 13 10.69 -5.69 6.63
N MET A 14 11.88 -5.16 6.94
CA MET A 14 12.65 -5.53 8.11
C MET A 14 12.25 -4.68 9.33
N SER A 15 11.95 -3.40 9.11
CA SER A 15 11.55 -2.44 10.15
C SER A 15 10.04 -2.14 10.19
N CYS A 16 9.27 -2.67 9.23
CA CYS A 16 7.83 -2.40 9.06
C CYS A 16 7.51 -0.90 8.97
N ARG A 17 8.39 -0.12 8.35
CA ARG A 17 8.24 1.34 8.18
C ARG A 17 7.98 1.72 6.73
N LEU A 18 7.23 2.80 6.51
CA LEU A 18 7.08 3.38 5.18
C LEU A 18 8.40 3.98 4.70
N LYS A 19 8.65 3.90 3.39
CA LYS A 19 9.83 4.48 2.75
C LYS A 19 9.50 5.83 2.12
N ASN A 20 10.50 6.70 2.06
CA ASN A 20 10.43 7.97 1.31
C ASN A 20 9.16 8.78 1.64
N LYS A 21 8.41 9.17 0.61
CA LYS A 21 7.15 9.93 0.69
C LYS A 21 5.91 9.03 0.61
N ALA A 22 6.06 7.72 0.81
CA ALA A 22 4.92 6.81 0.80
C ALA A 22 3.94 7.19 1.91
N THR A 23 2.67 7.27 1.57
CA THR A 23 1.58 7.53 2.53
C THR A 23 0.78 6.27 2.84
N CYS A 24 1.01 5.19 2.09
CA CYS A 24 0.51 3.85 2.37
C CYS A 24 1.56 2.79 2.01
N GLY A 25 1.43 1.60 2.61
CA GLY A 25 2.34 0.48 2.38
C GLY A 25 1.70 -0.65 1.58
N SER A 26 0.51 -1.07 1.99
CA SER A 26 -0.26 -2.15 1.37
C SER A 26 -1.76 -1.89 1.53
N GLY A 27 -2.58 -2.64 0.78
CA GLY A 27 -4.05 -2.59 0.87
C GLY A 27 -4.70 -2.13 -0.42
N GLU A 28 -5.99 -2.42 -0.59
CA GLU A 28 -6.71 -2.15 -1.84
C GLU A 28 -6.92 -0.65 -2.12
N CYS A 29 -6.88 0.18 -1.07
CA CYS A 29 -6.88 1.64 -1.22
C CYS A 29 -5.49 2.23 -1.53
N CYS A 30 -4.43 1.43 -1.52
CA CYS A 30 -3.08 1.90 -1.82
C CYS A 30 -2.83 1.78 -3.32
N SER A 31 -2.42 2.88 -3.95
CA SER A 31 -1.99 2.89 -5.35
C SER A 31 -0.59 2.29 -5.51
N GLN A 32 -0.20 1.94 -6.74
CA GLN A 32 1.12 1.41 -7.03
C GLN A 32 2.24 2.40 -6.70
N ASP A 33 1.95 3.71 -6.74
CA ASP A 33 2.86 4.79 -6.37
C ASP A 33 2.96 5.01 -4.85
N CYS A 34 2.50 4.06 -4.04
CA CYS A 34 2.57 4.10 -2.57
C CYS A 34 1.80 5.30 -1.96
N THR A 35 0.76 5.76 -2.65
CA THR A 35 -0.14 6.82 -2.19
C THR A 35 -1.56 6.31 -2.05
N VAL A 36 -2.29 6.85 -1.08
CA VAL A 36 -3.71 6.54 -0.92
C VAL A 36 -4.46 7.01 -2.16
N LYS A 37 -5.30 6.13 -2.72
CA LYS A 37 -6.19 6.47 -3.85
C LYS A 37 -7.04 7.69 -3.49
N MET A 38 -7.33 8.52 -4.49
CA MET A 38 -8.18 9.70 -4.31
C MET A 38 -9.57 9.34 -3.76
N ASN A 39 -10.21 10.32 -3.14
CA ASN A 39 -11.61 10.18 -2.70
C ASN A 39 -12.50 9.71 -3.85
N ASP A 40 -13.59 9.02 -3.51
CA ASP A 40 -14.56 8.41 -4.43
C ASP A 40 -14.05 7.21 -5.26
N VAL A 41 -12.76 6.85 -5.15
CA VAL A 41 -12.27 5.57 -5.71
C VAL A 41 -12.64 4.42 -4.78
N VAL A 42 -13.56 3.58 -5.26
CA VAL A 42 -13.98 2.37 -4.56
C VAL A 42 -12.81 1.39 -4.43
N CYS A 43 -12.36 1.13 -3.21
CA CYS A 43 -11.28 0.17 -2.96
C CYS A 43 -11.77 -1.29 -2.97
N ARG A 44 -13.01 -1.52 -2.50
CA ARG A 44 -13.67 -2.83 -2.54
C ARG A 44 -15.08 -2.69 -3.08
N LYS A 45 -15.46 -3.59 -3.99
CA LYS A 45 -16.83 -3.66 -4.52
C LYS A 45 -17.78 -4.15 -3.42
N SER A 46 -19.04 -3.72 -3.48
CA SER A 46 -20.10 -4.29 -2.65
C SER A 46 -20.29 -5.77 -2.99
N VAL A 47 -20.61 -6.57 -1.98
CA VAL A 47 -20.85 -8.02 -2.10
C VAL A 47 -22.28 -8.40 -1.69
N ASP A 48 -23.15 -7.40 -1.56
CA ASP A 48 -24.58 -7.54 -1.25
C ASP A 48 -25.40 -7.85 -2.52
#